data_AF-A0A2D4P139-F1
#
_entry.id   AF-A0A2D4P139-F1
#
_cell.length_a   1.000
_cell.length_b   1.000
_cell.length_c   1.000
_cell.angle_alpha   90.00
_cell.angle_beta   90.00
_cell.angle_gamma   90.00
#
_symmetry.space_group_name_H-M   'P 1'
#
loop_
_entity.id
_entity.type
_entity.pdbx_description
1 polymer ?
#
loop_
_entity_poly.entity_id
_entity_poly.type
_entity_poly.pdbx_seq_one_letter_code
_entity_poly.pdbx_strand_id
1 'polypeptide(L)'
;IVPFKNKIVLTVSKQEAGDLKIQYKDLLRASIWRGQCLNSLYTHLQGCMKELACLSEQQQKILKQDWSDQMIDPQSVRREYEEFRNNELLNQEEYVNILQDDGERMIELKHPAVTPIQAHQEALKNDWQNFLNLCICQEHHLKSIENYKKFYEDVDDMSHFLKKLNNDLDNKYSKFNKNSPGIVSDLMCHLENDEKTVKQAEK
;
A
#
# COMPACT_ATOMS: atom_id res chain seq x y z
N ILE A 1 24.71 80.36 24.20
CA ILE A 1 24.60 79.06 24.93
C ILE A 1 23.21 78.43 24.77
N VAL A 2 22.12 79.17 25.00
CA VAL A 2 20.72 78.70 24.85
C VAL A 2 20.35 78.13 23.46
N PRO A 3 20.70 78.76 22.32
CA PRO A 3 20.33 78.22 20.99
C PRO A 3 21.07 76.92 20.61
N PHE A 4 22.27 76.70 21.15
CA PHE A 4 23.02 75.46 20.95
C PHE A 4 22.39 74.28 21.69
N LYS A 5 21.93 74.50 22.93
CA LYS A 5 21.21 73.48 23.71
C LYS A 5 19.92 73.04 23.02
N ASN A 6 19.12 73.97 22.50
CA ASN A 6 17.89 73.62 21.78
C ASN A 6 18.18 72.85 20.48
N LYS A 7 19.25 73.19 19.76
CA LYS A 7 19.64 72.47 18.54
C LYS A 7 20.07 71.04 18.84
N ILE A 8 20.85 70.83 19.91
CA ILE A 8 21.29 69.50 20.38
C ILE A 8 20.09 68.64 20.81
N VAL A 9 19.18 69.19 21.62
CA VAL A 9 17.97 68.48 22.08
C VAL A 9 17.07 68.09 20.91
N LEU A 10 16.87 68.98 19.93
CA LEU A 10 16.09 68.68 18.72
C LEU A 10 16.76 67.63 17.82
N THR A 11 18.10 67.60 17.75
CA THR A 11 18.80 66.53 17.02
C THR A 11 18.74 65.18 17.72
N VAL A 12 18.82 65.17 19.06
CA VAL A 12 18.68 63.93 19.86
C VAL A 12 17.26 63.38 19.75
N SER A 13 16.22 64.23 19.87
CA SER A 13 14.82 63.77 19.74
C SER A 13 14.48 63.29 18.32
N LYS A 14 15.11 63.87 17.28
CA LYS A 14 14.97 63.40 15.89
C LYS A 14 15.66 62.05 15.68
N GLN A 15 16.81 61.83 16.31
CA GLN A 15 17.52 60.55 16.29
C GLN A 15 16.68 59.46 16.99
N GLU A 16 16.17 59.74 18.18
CA GLU A 16 15.28 58.84 18.94
C GLU A 16 14.01 58.46 18.15
N ALA A 17 13.39 59.43 17.46
CA ALA A 17 12.26 59.17 16.58
C ALA A 17 12.64 58.31 15.35
N GLY A 18 13.85 58.48 14.84
CA GLY A 18 14.42 57.65 13.78
C GLY A 18 14.64 56.21 14.23
N ASP A 19 15.23 56.02 15.40
CA ASP A 19 15.53 54.72 16.00
C ASP A 19 14.22 53.97 16.33
N LEU A 20 13.22 54.66 16.90
CA LEU A 20 11.90 54.10 17.16
C LEU A 20 11.21 53.62 15.87
N LYS A 21 11.35 54.36 14.77
CA LYS A 21 10.79 53.98 13.47
C LYS A 21 11.46 52.73 12.91
N ILE A 22 12.76 52.55 13.13
CA ILE A 22 13.49 51.33 12.74
C ILE A 22 13.01 50.15 13.57
N GLN A 23 12.97 50.29 14.91
CA GLN A 23 12.48 49.23 15.81
C GLN A 23 11.06 48.79 15.47
N TYR A 24 10.15 49.74 15.21
CA TYR A 24 8.79 49.43 14.80
C TYR A 24 8.74 48.65 13.49
N LYS A 25 9.54 49.04 12.49
CA LYS A 25 9.62 48.32 11.22
C LYS A 25 10.16 46.91 11.38
N ASP A 26 11.17 46.72 12.22
CA ASP A 26 11.76 45.42 12.49
C ASP A 26 10.77 44.51 13.23
N LEU A 27 10.06 45.05 14.23
CA LEU A 27 8.98 44.36 14.92
C LEU A 27 7.85 43.96 13.96
N LEU A 28 7.43 44.87 13.08
CA LEU A 28 6.40 44.60 12.09
C LEU A 28 6.83 43.47 11.13
N ARG A 29 8.07 43.50 10.64
CA ARG A 29 8.62 42.42 9.79
C ARG A 29 8.65 41.08 10.54
N ALA A 30 9.12 41.08 11.79
CA ALA A 30 9.15 39.88 12.62
C ALA A 30 7.74 39.31 12.88
N SER A 31 6.75 40.17 13.13
CA SER A 31 5.36 39.77 13.35
C SER A 31 4.74 39.14 12.09
N ILE A 32 4.95 39.75 10.92
CA ILE A 32 4.48 39.21 9.64
C ILE A 32 5.14 37.86 9.36
N TRP A 33 6.46 37.79 9.56
CA TRP A 33 7.20 36.55 9.32
C TRP A 33 6.72 35.42 10.23
N ARG A 34 6.54 35.69 11.53
CA ARG A 34 5.98 34.71 12.47
C ARG A 34 4.59 34.22 12.02
N GLY A 35 3.72 35.11 11.55
CA GLY A 35 2.41 34.74 11.03
C GLY A 35 2.51 33.79 9.82
N GLN A 36 3.42 34.08 8.89
CA GLN A 36 3.67 33.23 7.73
C GLN A 36 4.22 31.85 8.13
N CYS A 37 5.21 31.79 9.04
CA CYS A 37 5.74 30.53 9.57
C CYS A 37 4.65 29.68 10.23
N LEU A 38 3.83 30.29 11.09
CA LEU A 38 2.76 29.56 11.79
C LEU A 38 1.75 28.99 10.81
N ASN A 39 1.39 29.74 9.77
CA ASN A 39 0.47 29.29 8.75
C ASN A 39 1.06 28.14 7.91
N SER A 40 2.32 28.26 7.46
CA SER A 40 2.97 27.18 6.70
C SER A 40 3.11 25.91 7.55
N LEU A 41 3.53 26.04 8.80
CA LEU A 41 3.65 24.91 9.73
C LEU A 41 2.31 24.22 9.96
N TYR A 42 1.24 24.99 10.21
CA TYR A 42 -0.09 24.43 10.42
C TYR A 42 -0.56 23.62 9.21
N THR A 43 -0.46 24.19 8.01
CA THR A 43 -0.88 23.50 6.77
C THR A 43 -0.08 22.21 6.55
N HIS A 44 1.24 22.28 6.70
CA HIS A 44 2.13 21.14 6.50
C HIS A 44 1.85 20.00 7.49
N LEU A 45 1.81 20.31 8.80
CA LEU A 45 1.55 19.30 9.83
C LEU A 45 0.15 18.71 9.70
N GLN A 46 -0.86 19.52 9.35
CA GLN A 46 -2.21 19.04 9.12
C GLN A 46 -2.28 18.06 7.93
N GLY A 47 -1.49 18.29 6.88
CA GLY A 47 -1.34 17.36 5.76
C GLY A 47 -0.72 16.03 6.21
N CYS A 48 0.43 16.09 6.90
CA CYS A 48 1.11 14.91 7.43
C CYS A 48 0.20 14.09 8.36
N MET A 49 -0.51 14.74 9.29
CA MET A 49 -1.39 14.06 10.24
C MET A 49 -2.58 13.38 9.56
N LYS A 50 -3.15 13.99 8.52
CA LYS A 50 -4.25 13.38 7.75
C LYS A 50 -3.76 12.14 7.01
N GLU A 51 -2.60 12.22 6.38
CA GLU A 51 -2.04 11.08 5.65
C GLU A 51 -1.66 9.94 6.59
N LEU A 52 -1.01 10.24 7.72
CA LEU A 52 -0.72 9.25 8.77
C LEU A 52 -1.99 8.56 9.29
N ALA A 53 -3.09 9.29 9.47
CA ALA A 53 -4.36 8.69 9.88
C ALA A 53 -4.92 7.76 8.80
N CYS A 54 -4.88 8.18 7.53
CA CYS A 54 -5.29 7.36 6.39
C CYS A 54 -4.48 6.06 6.30
N LEU A 55 -3.15 6.16 6.35
CA LEU A 55 -2.23 5.03 6.33
C LEU A 55 -2.50 4.08 7.48
N SER A 56 -2.67 4.60 8.70
CA SER A 56 -3.03 3.79 9.87
C SER A 56 -4.33 3.02 9.63
N GLU A 57 -5.38 3.64 9.09
CA GLU A 57 -6.64 2.94 8.80
C GLU A 57 -6.47 1.85 7.74
N GLN A 58 -5.76 2.14 6.65
CA GLN A 58 -5.48 1.17 5.58
C GLN A 58 -4.66 -0.02 6.10
N GLN A 59 -3.58 0.24 6.85
CA GLN A 59 -2.76 -0.80 7.46
C GLN A 59 -3.58 -1.67 8.43
N GLN A 60 -4.43 -1.06 9.26
CA GLN A 60 -5.29 -1.80 10.17
C GLN A 60 -6.31 -2.70 9.46
N LYS A 61 -6.81 -2.31 8.28
CA LYS A 61 -7.67 -3.17 7.47
C LYS A 61 -6.90 -4.42 7.00
N ILE A 62 -5.68 -4.25 6.49
CA ILE A 62 -4.84 -5.36 6.02
C ILE A 62 -4.47 -6.30 7.18
N LEU A 63 -4.11 -5.74 8.34
CA LEU A 63 -3.69 -6.52 9.52
C LEU A 63 -4.84 -7.32 10.15
N LYS A 64 -6.08 -6.83 10.03
CA LYS A 64 -7.27 -7.52 10.56
C LYS A 64 -7.87 -8.53 9.59
N GLN A 65 -7.44 -8.49 8.33
CA GLN A 65 -7.91 -9.42 7.30
C GLN A 65 -7.47 -10.84 7.65
N ASP A 66 -8.40 -11.78 7.55
CA ASP A 66 -8.08 -13.20 7.62
C ASP A 66 -7.46 -13.66 6.29
N TRP A 67 -6.24 -14.18 6.37
CA TRP A 67 -5.46 -14.71 5.25
C TRP A 67 -5.39 -16.24 5.25
N SER A 68 -6.22 -16.90 6.06
CA SER A 68 -6.33 -18.36 6.12
C SER A 68 -7.19 -18.95 4.99
N ASP A 69 -7.29 -20.28 4.96
CA ASP A 69 -8.20 -21.02 4.08
C ASP A 69 -9.69 -20.79 4.39
N GLN A 70 -10.02 -20.19 5.54
CA GLN A 70 -11.38 -19.83 5.95
C GLN A 70 -11.82 -18.46 5.44
N MET A 71 -10.98 -17.78 4.66
CA MET A 71 -11.31 -16.48 4.07
C MET A 71 -12.62 -16.54 3.28
N ILE A 72 -13.61 -15.74 3.70
CA ILE A 72 -15.00 -15.80 3.22
C ILE A 72 -15.12 -15.45 1.72
N ASP A 73 -14.37 -14.44 1.26
CA ASP A 73 -14.41 -14.01 -0.15
C ASP A 73 -13.03 -13.52 -0.67
N PRO A 74 -12.17 -14.46 -1.10
CA PRO A 74 -10.87 -14.10 -1.66
C PRO A 74 -10.96 -13.34 -2.99
N GLN A 75 -12.03 -13.51 -3.76
CA GLN A 75 -12.18 -12.87 -5.07
C GLN A 75 -12.53 -11.39 -4.92
N SER A 76 -13.41 -11.02 -3.98
CA SER A 76 -13.68 -9.60 -3.71
C SER A 76 -12.42 -8.90 -3.21
N VAL A 77 -11.72 -9.47 -2.23
CA VAL A 77 -10.50 -8.86 -1.69
C VAL A 77 -9.41 -8.73 -2.75
N ARG A 78 -9.26 -9.71 -3.66
CA ARG A 78 -8.34 -9.59 -4.81
C ARG A 78 -8.72 -8.40 -5.69
N ARG A 79 -9.99 -8.27 -6.08
CA ARG A 79 -10.45 -7.18 -6.95
C ARG A 79 -10.29 -5.81 -6.29
N GLU A 80 -10.69 -5.67 -5.03
CA GLU A 80 -10.54 -4.43 -4.26
C GLU A 80 -9.07 -4.01 -4.16
N TYR A 81 -8.16 -4.95 -3.89
CA TYR A 81 -6.73 -4.68 -3.86
C TYR A 81 -6.18 -4.28 -5.23
N GLU A 82 -6.60 -4.93 -6.31
CA GLU A 82 -6.19 -4.57 -7.67
C GLU A 82 -6.70 -3.19 -8.09
N GLU A 83 -7.93 -2.85 -7.74
CA GLU A 83 -8.51 -1.53 -7.98
C GLU A 83 -7.71 -0.44 -7.26
N PHE A 84 -7.44 -0.64 -5.96
CA PHE A 84 -6.59 0.25 -5.18
C PHE A 84 -5.18 0.38 -5.79
N ARG A 85 -4.53 -0.74 -6.09
CA ARG A 85 -3.17 -0.77 -6.64
C ARG A 85 -3.08 -0.03 -7.98
N ASN A 86 -4.08 -0.19 -8.84
CA ASN A 86 -4.04 0.37 -10.19
C ASN A 86 -4.48 1.84 -10.22
N ASN A 87 -5.35 2.27 -9.32
CA ASN A 87 -6.00 3.59 -9.42
C ASN A 87 -5.60 4.57 -8.31
N GLU A 88 -5.22 4.11 -7.12
CA GLU A 88 -5.05 4.97 -5.94
C GLU A 88 -3.61 5.00 -5.43
N LEU A 89 -2.90 3.88 -5.48
CA LEU A 89 -1.56 3.76 -4.87
C LEU A 89 -0.57 4.82 -5.39
N LEU A 90 -0.55 5.07 -6.70
CA LEU A 90 0.34 6.06 -7.31
C LEU A 90 -0.01 7.50 -6.88
N ASN A 91 -1.31 7.81 -6.79
CA ASN A 91 -1.76 9.14 -6.35
C ASN A 91 -1.40 9.38 -4.88
N GLN A 92 -1.49 8.33 -4.05
CA GLN A 92 -1.11 8.39 -2.65
C GLN A 92 0.42 8.56 -2.49
N GLU A 93 1.21 7.83 -3.29
CA GLU A 93 2.67 8.02 -3.37
C GLU A 93 3.05 9.45 -3.75
N GLU A 94 2.40 10.01 -4.78
CA GLU A 94 2.62 11.40 -5.20
C GLU A 94 2.31 12.38 -4.06
N TYR A 95 1.20 12.17 -3.34
CA TYR A 95 0.84 13.03 -2.22
C TYR A 95 1.83 12.96 -1.06
N VAL A 96 2.30 11.76 -0.71
CA VAL A 96 3.36 11.58 0.29
C VAL A 96 4.63 12.31 -0.13
N ASN A 97 5.04 12.20 -1.39
CA ASN A 97 6.22 12.88 -1.92
C ASN A 97 6.06 14.41 -1.86
N ILE A 98 4.89 14.95 -2.22
CA ILE A 98 4.60 16.39 -2.10
C ILE A 98 4.77 16.87 -0.65
N LEU A 99 4.30 16.10 0.33
CA LEU A 99 4.48 16.44 1.75
C LEU A 99 5.96 16.40 2.16
N GLN A 100 6.72 15.41 1.69
CA GLN A 100 8.16 15.35 1.94
C GLN A 100 8.88 16.57 1.34
N ASP A 101 8.65 16.88 0.06
CA ASP A 101 9.26 18.00 -0.64
C ASP A 101 8.90 19.36 -0.02
N ASP A 102 7.66 19.51 0.46
CA ASP A 102 7.22 20.71 1.17
C ASP A 102 7.98 20.90 2.49
N GLY A 103 8.12 19.83 3.27
CA GLY A 103 8.87 19.86 4.54
C GLY A 103 10.36 20.17 4.33
N GLU A 104 10.99 19.56 3.32
CA GLU A 104 12.38 19.83 2.96
C GLU A 104 12.56 21.31 2.57
N ARG A 105 11.69 21.84 1.72
CA ARG A 105 11.70 23.25 1.32
C ARG A 105 11.53 24.19 2.51
N MET A 106 10.66 23.87 3.47
CA MET A 106 10.51 24.66 4.69
C MET A 106 11.82 24.72 5.49
N ILE A 107 12.54 23.59 5.59
CA ILE A 107 13.82 23.52 6.29
C ILE A 107 14.90 24.33 5.55
N GLU A 108 14.97 24.23 4.22
CA GLU A 108 15.89 25.01 3.38
C GLU A 108 15.66 26.52 3.53
N LEU A 109 14.40 26.94 3.64
CA LEU A 109 13.99 28.32 3.91
C LEU A 109 14.22 28.75 5.37
N LYS A 110 14.92 27.93 6.17
CA LYS A 110 15.28 28.19 7.57
C LYS A 110 14.06 28.46 8.45
N HIS A 111 12.99 27.70 8.23
CA HIS A 111 11.79 27.77 9.06
C HIS A 111 12.14 27.55 10.54
N PRO A 112 11.63 28.34 11.50
CA PRO A 112 12.03 28.27 12.90
C PRO A 112 11.63 26.96 13.61
N ALA A 113 10.68 26.21 13.05
CA ALA A 113 10.16 24.96 13.60
C ALA A 113 10.68 23.71 12.87
N VAL A 114 12.00 23.61 12.64
CA VAL A 114 12.62 22.46 11.95
C VAL A 114 12.30 21.12 12.63
N THR A 115 12.45 21.05 13.95
CA THR A 115 12.29 19.78 14.70
C THR A 115 10.91 19.11 14.50
N PRO A 116 9.76 19.79 14.67
CA PRO A 116 8.47 19.14 14.44
C PRO A 116 8.22 18.79 12.97
N ILE A 117 8.76 19.55 12.01
CA ILE A 117 8.67 19.25 10.57
C ILE A 117 9.37 17.92 10.29
N GLN A 118 10.65 17.82 10.69
CA GLN A 118 11.44 16.60 10.49
C GLN A 118 10.82 15.38 11.17
N ALA A 119 10.29 15.53 12.38
CA ALA A 119 9.64 14.43 13.10
C ALA A 119 8.42 13.89 12.35
N HIS A 120 7.60 14.76 11.74
CA HIS A 120 6.44 14.32 10.97
C HIS A 120 6.82 13.75 9.60
N GLN A 121 7.85 14.31 8.94
CA GLN A 121 8.40 13.75 7.71
C GLN A 121 8.94 12.34 7.92
N GLU A 122 9.69 12.11 9.00
CA GLU A 122 10.23 10.79 9.35
C GLU A 122 9.10 9.81 9.70
N ALA A 123 8.12 10.24 10.49
CA ALA A 123 6.96 9.42 10.80
C ALA A 123 6.20 9.01 9.53
N LEU A 124 5.93 9.96 8.63
CA LEU A 124 5.22 9.71 7.37
C LEU A 124 6.02 8.76 6.46
N LYS A 125 7.33 8.95 6.34
CA LYS A 125 8.21 8.09 5.56
C LYS A 125 8.20 6.65 6.09
N ASN A 126 8.32 6.48 7.41
CA ASN A 126 8.31 5.17 8.04
C ASN A 126 6.95 4.48 7.87
N ASP A 127 5.85 5.20 8.09
CA ASP A 127 4.51 4.63 8.00
C ASP A 127 4.13 4.29 6.55
N TRP A 128 4.54 5.11 5.58
CA TRP A 128 4.42 4.80 4.16
C TRP A 128 5.18 3.53 3.78
N GLN A 129 6.43 3.38 4.25
CA GLN A 129 7.21 2.18 3.99
C GLN A 129 6.59 0.92 4.62
N ASN A 130 6.04 1.04 5.83
CA ASN A 130 5.32 -0.05 6.49
C ASN A 130 4.06 -0.44 5.70
N PHE A 131 3.31 0.54 5.22
CA PHE A 131 2.15 0.32 4.37
C PHE A 131 2.51 -0.40 3.07
N LEU A 132 3.55 0.03 2.36
CA LEU A 132 4.02 -0.65 1.15
C LEU A 132 4.45 -2.10 1.42
N ASN A 133 5.13 -2.36 2.54
CA ASN A 133 5.50 -3.72 2.94
C ASN A 133 4.25 -4.58 3.18
N LEU A 134 3.21 -4.02 3.78
CA LEU A 134 1.93 -4.71 3.97
C LEU A 134 1.22 -4.99 2.63
N CYS A 135 1.27 -4.07 1.67
CA CYS A 135 0.77 -4.33 0.32
C CYS A 135 1.48 -5.50 -0.36
N ILE A 136 2.81 -5.63 -0.19
CA ILE A 136 3.58 -6.76 -0.72
C ILE A 136 3.15 -8.07 -0.04
N CYS A 137 3.01 -8.07 1.29
CA CYS A 137 2.52 -9.24 2.03
C CYS A 137 1.11 -9.65 1.57
N GLN A 138 0.22 -8.67 1.40
CA GLN A 138 -1.14 -8.89 0.91
C GLN A 138 -1.16 -9.54 -0.49
N GLU A 139 -0.37 -9.04 -1.44
CA GLU A 139 -0.24 -9.66 -2.77
C GLU A 139 0.25 -11.11 -2.67
N HIS A 140 1.24 -11.37 -1.80
CA HIS A 140 1.74 -12.72 -1.58
C HIS A 140 0.66 -13.66 -1.03
N HIS A 141 -0.10 -13.22 -0.02
CA HIS A 141 -1.20 -14.00 0.55
C HIS A 141 -2.28 -14.31 -0.47
N LEU A 142 -2.72 -13.31 -1.24
CA LEU A 142 -3.74 -13.50 -2.28
C LEU A 142 -3.28 -14.52 -3.33
N LYS A 143 -2.03 -14.44 -3.78
CA LYS A 143 -1.46 -15.41 -4.72
C LYS A 143 -1.37 -16.82 -4.10
N SER A 144 -1.03 -16.91 -2.83
CA SER A 144 -1.00 -18.19 -2.11
C SER A 144 -2.39 -18.83 -2.04
N ILE A 145 -3.42 -18.04 -1.76
CA ILE A 145 -4.82 -18.52 -1.69
C ILE A 145 -5.31 -18.97 -3.07
N GLU A 146 -4.98 -18.24 -4.14
CA GLU A 146 -5.30 -18.66 -5.51
C GLU A 146 -4.64 -19.99 -5.88
N ASN A 147 -3.34 -20.13 -5.59
CA ASN A 147 -2.61 -21.37 -5.84
C ASN A 147 -3.20 -22.54 -5.03
N TYR A 148 -3.53 -22.30 -3.76
CA TYR A 148 -4.16 -23.29 -2.90
C TYR A 148 -5.49 -23.76 -3.47
N LYS A 149 -6.38 -22.84 -3.85
CA LYS A 149 -7.67 -23.18 -4.46
C LYS A 149 -7.50 -23.96 -5.76
N LYS A 150 -6.60 -23.52 -6.63
CA LYS A 150 -6.33 -24.20 -7.90
C LYS A 150 -5.85 -25.63 -7.69
N PHE A 151 -4.97 -25.86 -6.73
CA PHE A 151 -4.50 -27.20 -6.38
C PHE A 151 -5.66 -28.12 -5.95
N TYR A 152 -6.58 -27.65 -5.10
CA TYR A 152 -7.71 -28.45 -4.66
C TYR A 152 -8.71 -28.75 -5.77
N GLU A 153 -8.95 -27.79 -6.68
CA GLU A 153 -9.74 -28.01 -7.89
C GLU A 153 -9.11 -29.11 -8.76
N ASP A 154 -7.79 -29.04 -9.00
CA ASP A 154 -7.08 -30.05 -9.81
C ASP A 154 -7.12 -31.44 -9.16
N VAL A 155 -7.03 -31.53 -7.83
CA VAL A 155 -7.17 -32.79 -7.08
C VAL A 155 -8.59 -33.35 -7.19
N ASP A 156 -9.61 -32.51 -7.11
CA ASP A 156 -11.00 -32.94 -7.24
C ASP A 156 -11.31 -33.42 -8.66
N ASP A 157 -10.85 -32.68 -9.68
CA ASP A 157 -10.96 -33.07 -11.08
C ASP A 157 -10.28 -34.41 -11.36
N MET A 158 -9.07 -34.63 -10.82
CA MET A 158 -8.35 -35.90 -10.95
C MET A 158 -9.06 -37.04 -10.20
N SER A 159 -9.59 -36.78 -9.01
CA SER A 159 -10.39 -37.74 -8.24
C SER A 159 -11.67 -38.14 -8.99
N HIS A 160 -12.36 -37.18 -9.61
CA HIS A 160 -13.52 -37.42 -10.46
C HIS A 160 -13.15 -38.22 -11.72
N PHE A 161 -12.03 -37.89 -12.37
CA PHE A 161 -11.52 -38.62 -13.53
C PHE A 161 -11.21 -40.09 -13.17
N LEU A 162 -10.49 -40.33 -12.08
CA LEU A 162 -10.15 -41.69 -11.62
C LEU A 162 -11.39 -42.50 -11.25
N LYS A 163 -12.36 -41.90 -10.55
CA LYS A 163 -13.63 -42.58 -10.23
C LYS A 163 -14.40 -42.97 -11.50
N LYS A 164 -14.43 -42.10 -12.50
CA LYS A 164 -15.07 -42.38 -13.79
C LYS A 164 -14.35 -43.52 -14.51
N LEU A 165 -13.03 -43.46 -14.59
CA LEU A 165 -12.21 -44.51 -15.21
C LEU A 165 -12.42 -45.87 -14.53
N ASN A 166 -12.46 -45.90 -13.20
CA ASN A 166 -12.76 -47.12 -12.44
C ASN A 166 -14.15 -47.69 -12.77
N ASN A 167 -15.18 -46.84 -12.77
CA ASN A 167 -16.54 -47.26 -13.12
C ASN A 167 -16.67 -47.75 -14.56
N ASP A 168 -15.98 -47.11 -15.50
CA ASP A 168 -15.96 -47.51 -16.91
C ASP A 168 -15.29 -48.88 -17.08
N LEU A 169 -14.19 -49.12 -16.39
CA LEU A 169 -13.54 -50.43 -16.34
C LEU A 169 -14.50 -51.47 -15.74
N ASP A 170 -15.02 -51.26 -14.53
CA ASP A 170 -15.95 -52.21 -13.88
C ASP A 170 -17.16 -52.56 -14.76
N ASN A 171 -17.73 -51.58 -15.46
CA ASN A 171 -18.82 -51.81 -16.42
C ASN A 171 -18.40 -52.63 -17.64
N LYS A 172 -17.21 -52.38 -18.21
CA LYS A 172 -16.67 -53.15 -19.34
C LYS A 172 -16.36 -54.60 -18.91
N TYR A 173 -15.78 -54.80 -17.73
CA TYR A 173 -15.38 -56.11 -17.21
C TYR A 173 -16.54 -56.97 -16.72
N SER A 174 -17.53 -56.37 -16.05
CA SER A 174 -18.72 -57.10 -15.56
C SER A 174 -19.59 -57.65 -16.69
N LYS A 175 -19.59 -57.00 -17.86
CA LYS A 175 -20.29 -57.45 -19.07
C LYS A 175 -19.50 -58.45 -19.91
N PHE A 176 -18.27 -58.79 -19.49
CA PHE A 176 -17.37 -59.64 -20.26
C PHE A 176 -17.71 -61.13 -20.09
N ASN A 177 -18.11 -61.80 -21.18
CA ASN A 177 -18.37 -63.24 -21.18
C ASN A 177 -17.05 -64.02 -21.30
N LYS A 178 -16.61 -64.65 -20.21
CA LYS A 178 -15.30 -65.31 -20.06
C LYS A 178 -15.07 -66.54 -20.97
N ASN A 179 -16.07 -66.94 -21.76
CA ASN A 179 -16.08 -68.22 -22.47
C ASN A 179 -15.71 -68.11 -23.97
N SER A 180 -15.27 -66.96 -24.47
CA SER A 180 -14.90 -66.76 -25.90
C SER A 180 -13.45 -66.27 -26.08
N PRO A 181 -12.54 -67.06 -26.71
CA PRO A 181 -11.11 -66.75 -26.80
C PRO A 181 -10.74 -65.45 -27.55
N GLY A 182 -11.52 -65.06 -28.56
CA GLY A 182 -11.25 -63.85 -29.35
C GLY A 182 -11.41 -62.56 -28.55
N ILE A 183 -12.31 -62.57 -27.57
CA ILE A 183 -12.65 -61.38 -26.78
C ILE A 183 -11.56 -61.07 -25.74
N VAL A 184 -10.77 -62.07 -25.31
CA VAL A 184 -9.65 -61.86 -24.36
C VAL A 184 -8.53 -61.04 -25.00
N SER A 185 -8.27 -61.24 -26.30
CA SER A 185 -7.32 -60.43 -27.06
C SER A 185 -7.80 -58.99 -27.21
N ASP A 186 -9.10 -58.78 -27.45
CA ASP A 186 -9.70 -57.45 -27.53
C ASP A 186 -9.63 -56.72 -26.18
N LEU A 187 -9.85 -57.43 -25.07
CA LEU A 187 -9.72 -56.89 -23.72
C LEU A 187 -8.28 -56.44 -23.42
N MET A 188 -7.29 -57.22 -23.83
CA MET A 188 -5.87 -56.90 -23.69
C MET A 188 -5.51 -55.62 -24.47
N CYS A 189 -5.97 -55.51 -25.71
CA CYS A 189 -5.76 -54.33 -26.56
C CYS A 189 -6.44 -53.07 -25.97
N HIS A 190 -7.63 -53.22 -25.41
CA HIS A 190 -8.34 -52.13 -24.74
C HIS A 190 -7.61 -51.66 -23.48
N LEU A 191 -7.07 -52.58 -22.68
CA LEU A 191 -6.26 -52.24 -21.49
C LEU A 191 -4.99 -51.46 -21.84
N GLU A 192 -4.27 -51.85 -22.89
CA GLU A 192 -3.09 -51.10 -23.34
C GLU A 192 -3.43 -49.67 -23.78
N ASN A 193 -4.61 -49.45 -24.36
CA ASN A 193 -5.07 -48.12 -24.75
C ASN A 193 -5.52 -47.28 -23.54
N ASP A 194 -6.24 -47.88 -22.59
CA ASP A 194 -6.63 -47.21 -21.35
C ASP A 194 -5.37 -46.85 -20.52
N GLU A 195 -4.34 -47.72 -20.48
CA GLU A 195 -3.04 -47.45 -19.83
C GLU A 195 -2.29 -46.26 -20.48
N LYS A 196 -2.28 -46.16 -21.81
CA LYS A 196 -1.68 -45.02 -22.52
C LYS A 196 -2.40 -43.70 -22.20
N THR A 197 -3.72 -43.76 -22.06
CA THR A 197 -4.56 -42.59 -21.73
C THR A 197 -4.23 -42.07 -20.32
N VAL A 198 -4.07 -42.97 -19.35
CA VAL A 198 -3.66 -42.62 -17.98
C VAL A 198 -2.26 -41.99 -17.98
N LYS A 199 -1.29 -42.58 -18.68
CA LYS A 199 0.08 -42.03 -18.79
C LYS A 199 0.14 -40.66 -19.46
N GLN A 200 -0.83 -40.31 -20.30
CA GLN A 200 -0.95 -38.97 -20.89
C GLN A 200 -1.54 -37.96 -19.91
N ALA A 201 -2.47 -38.38 -19.04
CA ALA A 201 -3.04 -37.53 -18.00
C ALA A 201 -2.07 -37.28 -16.83
N GLU A 202 -1.06 -38.13 -16.65
CA GLU A 202 0.01 -37.98 -15.66
C GLU A 202 1.11 -36.96 -16.06
N LYS A 203 1.09 -36.44 -17.29
CA LYS A 203 2.14 -35.60 -17.88
C LYS A 203 1.73 -34.14 -17.98
#